data_AF-A0A1I3LPT8-F1
#
_entry.id   AF-A0A1I3LPT8-F1
#
_cell.length_a   1.000
_cell.length_b   1.000
_cell.length_c   1.000
_cell.angle_alpha   90.00
_cell.angle_beta   90.00
_cell.angle_gamma   90.00
#
_symmetry.space_group_name_H-M   'P 1'
#
loop_
_entity.id
_entity.type
_entity.pdbx_description
1 polymer ?
#
loop_
_entity_poly.entity_id
_entity_poly.type
_entity_poly.pdbx_seq_one_letter_code
_entity_poly.pdbx_strand_id
1 'polypeptide(L)'
;MNKKVILFSFSFILAFQSFSFEIDDNFHTGCPYDVFKIGDKIGMRFDNYYQVRNYNEYNLDSEGWYSTSYCGTKMYVIYGSNYFLYHSLKDIYYPESASEFNFGSSFIKENEYNKYIKDKSWWTQYWDSTVIVPDYLVEAGKNGKITYDTFDASHFYCYCNEVDVQLFKYNAIPWATSKEPGNMKIEVNLHDKTNSLVILNGYVHPDKRYLYKANRRLKKIKVTSPESNFSIISDFEDVVHFHEIKLPEKVKTVVIEILDYYEGNKYKDLCVQMIGKRNYVDIFNYEFDSLSFDRLSYKGRYKEYKD
;
A
#
# COMPACT_ATOMS: atom_id res chain seq x y z
N MET A 1 -74.86 23.15 19.74
CA MET A 1 -74.25 23.51 18.44
C MET A 1 -72.73 23.46 18.58
N ASN A 2 -72.12 22.51 17.88
CA ASN A 2 -70.71 22.12 17.95
C ASN A 2 -69.73 23.31 17.84
N LYS A 3 -68.80 23.44 18.79
CA LYS A 3 -67.49 24.03 18.49
C LYS A 3 -66.36 23.22 19.12
N LYS A 4 -65.44 22.89 18.21
CA LYS A 4 -64.38 21.89 18.25
C LYS A 4 -63.37 22.12 19.37
N VAL A 5 -62.99 21.02 20.01
CA VAL A 5 -61.72 20.85 20.74
C VAL A 5 -60.58 20.93 19.73
N ILE A 6 -59.66 21.88 19.91
CA ILE A 6 -58.39 21.92 19.17
C ILE A 6 -57.34 21.33 20.11
N LEU A 7 -56.97 20.07 19.87
CA LEU A 7 -55.76 19.47 20.41
C LEU A 7 -54.56 20.08 19.67
N PHE A 8 -53.69 20.80 20.36
CA PHE A 8 -52.35 21.11 19.86
C PHE A 8 -51.44 19.91 20.17
N SER A 9 -51.21 19.06 19.17
CA SER A 9 -50.11 18.10 19.20
C SER A 9 -48.81 18.84 18.90
N PHE A 10 -47.99 19.08 19.93
CA PHE A 10 -46.61 19.49 19.75
C PHE A 10 -45.78 18.25 19.38
N SER A 11 -45.67 18.01 18.08
CA SER A 11 -44.72 17.04 17.54
C SER A 11 -43.33 17.68 17.56
N PHE A 12 -42.49 17.30 18.53
CA PHE A 12 -41.06 17.55 18.49
C PHE A 12 -40.46 16.67 17.39
N ILE A 13 -40.44 17.17 16.15
CA ILE A 13 -39.65 16.57 15.08
C ILE A 13 -38.22 17.05 15.29
N LEU A 14 -37.35 16.12 15.65
CA LEU A 14 -35.90 16.23 15.58
C LEU A 14 -35.50 16.79 14.20
N ALA A 15 -35.09 18.05 14.16
CA ALA A 15 -34.30 18.57 13.05
C ALA A 15 -32.87 18.01 13.19
N PHE A 16 -32.67 16.75 12.80
CA PHE A 16 -31.37 16.36 12.28
C PHE A 16 -31.20 17.15 10.99
N GLN A 17 -30.40 18.23 11.04
CA GLN A 17 -29.78 18.75 9.83
C GLN A 17 -28.81 17.67 9.34
N SER A 18 -29.33 16.74 8.55
CA SER A 18 -28.52 15.99 7.62
C SER A 18 -27.99 16.99 6.61
N PHE A 19 -26.76 17.46 6.80
CA PHE A 19 -25.98 18.00 5.70
C PHE A 19 -25.79 16.85 4.70
N SER A 20 -26.64 16.80 3.68
CA SER A 20 -26.29 16.10 2.46
C SER A 20 -25.24 16.97 1.77
N PHE A 21 -23.99 16.54 1.79
CA PHE A 21 -23.07 16.98 0.74
C PHE A 21 -23.67 16.46 -0.56
N GLU A 22 -24.22 17.37 -1.38
CA GLU A 22 -24.37 17.11 -2.79
C GLU A 22 -22.98 16.75 -3.30
N ILE A 23 -22.79 15.47 -3.63
CA ILE A 23 -21.65 15.04 -4.41
C ILE A 23 -21.90 15.66 -5.79
N ASP A 24 -21.12 16.67 -6.13
CA ASP A 24 -21.16 17.30 -7.45
C ASP A 24 -20.79 16.25 -8.50
N ASP A 25 -21.80 15.74 -9.21
CA ASP A 25 -21.71 14.70 -10.24
C ASP A 25 -20.82 15.09 -11.44
N ASN A 26 -20.27 16.31 -11.46
CA ASN A 26 -19.36 16.79 -12.51
C ASN A 26 -17.88 16.51 -12.23
N PHE A 27 -17.53 15.87 -11.11
CA PHE A 27 -16.15 15.47 -10.84
C PHE A 27 -15.87 14.06 -11.34
N HIS A 28 -15.49 13.95 -12.61
CA HIS A 28 -14.70 12.83 -13.08
C HIS A 28 -13.33 12.94 -12.41
N THR A 29 -13.06 12.14 -11.38
CA THR A 29 -11.69 12.03 -10.85
C THR A 29 -10.94 11.04 -11.72
N GLY A 30 -10.16 11.53 -12.68
CA GLY A 30 -9.10 10.72 -13.28
C GLY A 30 -8.10 10.30 -12.20
N CYS A 31 -7.37 9.19 -12.39
CA CYS A 31 -6.23 8.87 -11.53
C CYS A 31 -5.30 10.09 -11.43
N PRO A 32 -4.66 10.33 -10.26
CA PRO A 32 -3.79 11.49 -10.15
C PRO A 32 -2.63 11.32 -11.12
N TYR A 33 -2.40 12.37 -11.90
CA TYR A 33 -1.37 12.36 -12.91
C TYR A 33 0.02 12.40 -12.28
N ASP A 34 0.13 13.01 -11.10
CA ASP A 34 1.40 13.15 -10.39
C ASP A 34 1.21 13.03 -8.86
N VAL A 35 2.15 12.36 -8.19
CA VAL A 35 2.32 12.35 -6.73
C VAL A 35 3.68 12.93 -6.38
N PHE A 36 3.71 13.84 -5.42
CA PHE A 36 4.90 14.56 -4.98
C PHE A 36 5.08 14.45 -3.48
N LYS A 37 6.33 14.43 -3.02
CA LYS A 37 6.69 14.61 -1.61
C LYS A 37 7.48 15.91 -1.48
N ILE A 38 7.21 16.68 -0.44
CA ILE A 38 7.96 17.90 -0.09
C ILE A 38 8.14 17.90 1.43
N GLY A 39 9.30 17.45 1.90
CA GLY A 39 9.53 17.19 3.33
C GLY A 39 8.49 16.20 3.87
N ASP A 40 7.69 16.63 4.85
CA ASP A 40 6.63 15.80 5.45
C ASP A 40 5.27 15.91 4.75
N LYS A 41 5.21 16.60 3.61
CA LYS A 41 3.99 16.79 2.85
C LYS A 41 3.94 15.90 1.64
N ILE A 42 2.76 15.42 1.31
CA ILE A 42 2.45 14.71 0.08
C ILE A 42 1.45 15.54 -0.73
N GLY A 43 1.82 15.89 -1.95
CA GLY A 43 0.99 16.55 -2.93
C GLY A 43 0.47 15.56 -3.95
N MET A 44 -0.81 15.63 -4.29
CA MET A 44 -1.40 14.84 -5.36
C MET A 44 -2.16 15.77 -6.32
N ARG A 45 -1.99 15.56 -7.62
CA ARG A 45 -2.69 16.30 -8.67
C ARG A 45 -3.73 15.43 -9.35
N PHE A 46 -4.99 15.86 -9.32
CA PHE A 46 -6.12 15.25 -10.01
C PHE A 46 -6.64 16.22 -11.06
N ASP A 47 -6.53 15.86 -12.33
CA ASP A 47 -6.95 16.71 -13.45
C ASP A 47 -6.39 18.14 -13.35
N ASN A 48 -7.28 19.12 -13.17
CA ASN A 48 -6.94 20.54 -13.05
C ASN A 48 -6.73 21.02 -11.61
N TYR A 49 -6.75 20.10 -10.63
CA TYR A 49 -6.64 20.41 -9.20
C TYR A 49 -5.43 19.73 -8.56
N TYR A 50 -4.89 20.36 -7.52
CA TYR A 50 -3.92 19.71 -6.64
C TYR A 50 -4.29 19.95 -5.18
N GLN A 51 -3.94 18.99 -4.33
CA GLN A 51 -4.02 19.16 -2.88
C GLN A 51 -2.73 18.66 -2.25
N VAL A 52 -2.28 19.35 -1.21
CA VAL A 52 -1.10 18.99 -0.43
C VAL A 52 -1.53 18.76 1.01
N ARG A 53 -1.13 17.63 1.58
CA ARG A 53 -1.41 17.29 2.98
C ARG A 53 -0.14 16.86 3.70
N ASN A 54 -0.12 17.02 5.00
CA ASN A 54 0.92 16.42 5.82
C ASN A 54 0.56 14.94 6.07
N TYR A 55 1.50 14.00 5.98
CA TYR A 55 1.16 12.60 6.27
C TYR A 55 0.77 12.39 7.74
N ASN A 56 1.16 13.29 8.65
CA ASN A 56 0.69 13.29 10.05
C ASN A 56 -0.80 13.63 10.20
N GLU A 57 -1.46 14.09 9.13
CA GLU A 57 -2.91 14.35 9.10
C GLU A 57 -3.70 13.11 8.67
N TYR A 58 -3.02 12.01 8.34
CA TYR A 58 -3.69 10.78 7.92
C TYR A 58 -4.37 10.08 9.11
N ASN A 59 -5.58 9.60 8.87
CA ASN A 59 -6.38 8.91 9.87
C ASN A 59 -6.02 7.43 9.88
N LEU A 60 -5.47 6.95 10.99
CA LEU A 60 -5.24 5.54 11.25
C LEU A 60 -6.53 4.87 11.73
N ASP A 61 -6.98 3.83 11.04
CA ASP A 61 -8.14 3.04 11.45
C ASP A 61 -7.77 1.87 12.38
N SER A 62 -8.79 1.22 12.95
CA SER A 62 -8.60 0.07 13.86
C SER A 62 -7.98 -1.15 13.18
N GLU A 63 -8.04 -1.23 11.86
CA GLU A 63 -7.40 -2.28 11.07
C GLU A 63 -5.93 -1.97 10.76
N GLY A 64 -5.40 -0.86 11.26
CA GLY A 64 -4.01 -0.45 11.07
C GLY A 64 -3.75 0.24 9.73
N TRP A 65 -4.78 0.66 9.00
CA TRP A 65 -4.63 1.34 7.72
C TRP A 65 -4.71 2.85 7.86
N TYR A 66 -3.82 3.55 7.16
CA TYR A 66 -3.92 4.99 7.00
C TYR A 66 -4.92 5.34 5.91
N SER A 67 -5.73 6.37 6.18
CA SER A 67 -6.66 6.93 5.21
C SER A 67 -6.66 8.45 5.24
N THR A 68 -6.96 9.05 4.10
CA THR A 68 -6.99 10.50 3.92
C THR A 68 -7.93 10.83 2.76
N SER A 69 -8.14 12.11 2.47
CA SER A 69 -8.91 12.54 1.31
C SER A 69 -8.10 13.50 0.47
N TYR A 70 -7.92 13.21 -0.82
CA TYR A 70 -7.34 14.17 -1.76
C TYR A 70 -8.41 14.62 -2.75
N CYS A 71 -8.57 15.94 -2.92
CA CYS A 71 -9.52 16.55 -3.84
C CYS A 71 -10.96 15.98 -3.70
N GLY A 72 -11.43 15.78 -2.46
CA GLY A 72 -12.76 15.23 -2.17
C GLY A 72 -12.88 13.70 -2.33
N THR A 73 -11.80 12.99 -2.63
CA THR A 73 -11.78 11.53 -2.77
C THR A 73 -11.05 10.87 -1.61
N LYS A 74 -11.75 10.01 -0.88
CA LYS A 74 -11.17 9.20 0.19
C LYS A 74 -10.23 8.14 -0.38
N MET A 75 -9.05 8.04 0.21
CA MET A 75 -7.99 7.11 -0.16
C MET A 75 -7.49 6.37 1.07
N TYR A 76 -7.12 5.10 0.89
CA TYR A 76 -6.28 4.34 1.81
C TYR A 76 -4.85 4.39 1.30
N VAL A 77 -3.89 4.66 2.16
CA VAL A 77 -2.50 4.91 1.77
C VAL A 77 -1.55 3.96 2.50
N ILE A 78 -0.50 3.54 1.81
CA ILE A 78 0.62 2.77 2.34
C ILE A 78 1.88 3.54 1.97
N TYR A 79 2.69 3.92 2.94
CA TYR A 79 3.87 4.75 2.68
C TYR A 79 5.06 4.33 3.55
N GLY A 80 6.24 4.87 3.24
CA GLY A 80 7.47 4.63 4.00
C GLY A 80 8.59 4.14 3.10
N SER A 81 9.86 4.29 3.52
CA SER A 81 11.01 3.80 2.75
C SER A 81 11.06 4.24 1.27
N ASN A 82 10.59 5.46 0.95
CA ASN A 82 10.37 6.02 -0.40
C ASN A 82 9.26 5.36 -1.24
N TYR A 83 8.47 4.46 -0.65
CA TYR A 83 7.25 3.97 -1.27
C TYR A 83 6.06 4.84 -0.88
N PHE A 84 5.14 5.01 -1.82
CA PHE A 84 3.84 5.61 -1.61
C PHE A 84 2.83 4.91 -2.53
N LEU A 85 1.89 4.18 -1.94
CA LEU A 85 0.79 3.50 -2.61
C LEU A 85 -0.51 4.05 -2.06
N TYR A 86 -1.54 4.06 -2.89
CA TYR A 86 -2.88 4.41 -2.45
C TYR A 86 -3.93 3.61 -3.20
N HIS A 87 -5.11 3.53 -2.59
CA HIS A 87 -6.29 2.89 -3.14
C HIS A 87 -7.52 3.75 -2.82
N SER A 88 -8.30 4.08 -3.85
CA SER A 88 -9.57 4.80 -3.73
C SER A 88 -10.74 3.87 -4.07
N LEU A 89 -11.82 3.97 -3.29
CA LEU A 89 -13.06 3.22 -3.56
C LEU A 89 -13.85 3.79 -4.75
N LYS A 90 -13.55 5.02 -5.19
CA LYS A 90 -14.14 5.62 -6.40
C LYS A 90 -13.42 5.15 -7.67
N ASP A 91 -12.20 4.61 -7.54
CA ASP A 91 -11.37 4.21 -8.68
C ASP A 91 -11.75 2.81 -9.21
N ILE A 92 -12.98 2.35 -8.99
CA ILE A 92 -13.54 1.16 -9.63
C ILE A 92 -13.90 1.50 -11.09
N TYR A 93 -12.94 2.01 -11.85
CA TYR A 93 -13.03 2.07 -13.30
C TYR A 93 -12.35 0.81 -13.84
N TYR A 94 -13.17 -0.20 -14.15
CA TYR A 94 -12.76 -1.31 -15.01
C TYR A 94 -12.72 -0.77 -16.43
N PRO A 95 -11.55 -0.58 -17.07
CA PRO A 95 -11.56 -0.22 -18.47
C PRO A 95 -12.08 -1.41 -19.27
N GLU A 96 -13.14 -1.22 -20.05
CA GLU A 96 -13.67 -2.21 -21.00
C GLU A 96 -12.68 -2.53 -22.15
N SER A 97 -11.53 -1.83 -22.19
CA SER A 97 -10.44 -2.05 -23.14
C SER A 97 -9.07 -1.91 -22.45
N ALA A 98 -8.17 -2.85 -22.68
CA ALA A 98 -6.83 -2.90 -22.07
C ALA A 98 -5.84 -1.85 -22.62
N SER A 99 -6.33 -0.74 -23.18
CA SER A 99 -5.51 0.33 -23.79
C SER A 99 -5.67 1.70 -23.12
N GLU A 100 -6.44 1.80 -22.04
CA GLU A 100 -6.58 3.05 -21.27
C GLU A 100 -6.25 2.76 -19.80
N PHE A 101 -4.95 2.82 -19.49
CA PHE A 101 -4.42 2.50 -18.17
C PHE A 101 -4.70 3.64 -17.18
N ASN A 102 -5.35 3.30 -16.07
CA ASN A 102 -5.59 4.20 -14.95
C ASN A 102 -4.34 4.21 -14.05
N PHE A 103 -3.54 5.28 -14.10
CA PHE A 103 -2.22 5.37 -13.46
C PHE A 103 -2.20 5.59 -11.95
N GLY A 104 -3.32 5.33 -11.27
CA GLY A 104 -3.43 5.56 -9.84
C GLY A 104 -4.13 4.48 -9.03
N SER A 105 -4.56 3.41 -9.67
CA SER A 105 -5.28 2.33 -9.00
C SER A 105 -5.19 1.00 -9.72
N SER A 106 -4.21 0.82 -10.63
CA SER A 106 -4.20 -0.34 -11.54
C SER A 106 -3.74 -1.61 -10.85
N PHE A 107 -4.72 -2.21 -10.20
CA PHE A 107 -4.73 -3.48 -9.55
C PHE A 107 -5.16 -4.56 -10.56
N ILE A 108 -4.22 -5.30 -11.14
CA ILE A 108 -4.53 -6.33 -12.14
C ILE A 108 -5.07 -7.59 -11.45
N LYS A 109 -6.25 -8.07 -11.86
CA LYS A 109 -6.81 -9.36 -11.39
C LYS A 109 -5.98 -10.54 -11.90
N GLU A 110 -5.89 -11.60 -11.09
CA GLU A 110 -5.09 -12.81 -11.36
C GLU A 110 -5.30 -13.45 -12.75
N ASN A 111 -6.54 -13.51 -13.22
CA ASN A 111 -6.88 -14.11 -14.52
C ASN A 111 -6.50 -13.22 -15.71
N GLU A 112 -6.32 -11.92 -15.47
CA GLU A 112 -5.90 -10.95 -16.48
C GLU A 112 -4.37 -10.85 -16.52
N TYR A 113 -3.70 -10.85 -15.35
CA TYR A 113 -2.24 -10.83 -15.23
C TYR A 113 -1.54 -11.91 -16.07
N ASN A 114 -1.99 -13.16 -15.97
CA ASN A 114 -1.40 -14.29 -16.70
C ASN A 114 -1.62 -14.23 -18.23
N LYS A 115 -2.64 -13.49 -18.68
CA LYS A 115 -2.95 -13.30 -20.10
C LYS A 115 -2.11 -12.17 -20.71
N TYR A 116 -1.87 -11.10 -19.95
CA TYR A 116 -1.13 -9.93 -20.43
C TYR A 116 0.39 -10.10 -20.38
N ILE A 117 0.95 -10.81 -19.41
CA ILE A 117 2.42 -11.06 -19.37
C ILE A 117 2.88 -12.05 -20.44
N LYS A 118 2.03 -12.98 -20.87
CA LYS A 118 2.38 -13.92 -21.95
C LYS A 118 2.52 -13.24 -23.31
N ASP A 119 1.99 -12.03 -23.46
CA ASP A 119 1.97 -11.29 -24.71
C ASP A 119 2.61 -9.90 -24.52
N LYS A 120 3.96 -9.87 -24.64
CA LYS A 120 4.83 -8.73 -25.06
C LYS A 120 5.79 -8.07 -24.05
N SER A 121 6.88 -7.62 -24.69
CA SER A 121 8.10 -6.87 -24.36
C SER A 121 8.00 -5.57 -23.51
N TRP A 122 6.89 -5.30 -22.84
CA TRP A 122 6.60 -3.97 -22.24
C TRP A 122 6.61 -3.95 -20.71
N TRP A 123 6.75 -5.12 -20.09
CA TRP A 123 6.71 -5.30 -18.64
C TRP A 123 7.99 -5.99 -18.19
N THR A 124 8.82 -5.29 -17.42
CA THR A 124 10.01 -5.89 -16.83
C THR A 124 9.70 -6.21 -15.37
N GLN A 125 9.72 -7.49 -15.01
CA GLN A 125 9.72 -7.88 -13.60
C GLN A 125 11.10 -7.52 -13.04
N TYR A 126 11.12 -6.75 -11.96
CA TYR A 126 12.34 -6.44 -11.22
C TYR A 126 12.44 -7.37 -10.02
N TRP A 127 13.58 -8.03 -9.92
CA TRP A 127 13.88 -9.11 -8.99
C TRP A 127 15.12 -8.68 -8.26
N ASP A 128 14.91 -7.88 -7.22
CA ASP A 128 15.99 -7.28 -6.46
C ASP A 128 16.47 -8.16 -5.30
N SER A 129 15.72 -9.22 -4.98
CA SER A 129 16.07 -10.14 -3.91
C SER A 129 15.51 -11.55 -4.11
N THR A 130 16.22 -12.53 -3.55
CA THR A 130 15.74 -13.89 -3.32
C THR A 130 15.47 -14.07 -1.84
N VAL A 131 14.27 -14.51 -1.48
CA VAL A 131 13.85 -14.73 -0.10
C VAL A 131 13.69 -16.22 0.13
N ILE A 132 14.44 -16.75 1.09
CA ILE A 132 14.47 -18.17 1.47
C ILE A 132 13.86 -18.30 2.87
N VAL A 133 12.84 -19.13 2.97
CA VAL A 133 12.01 -19.33 4.18
C VAL A 133 12.05 -20.80 4.60
N PRO A 134 11.86 -21.11 5.90
CA PRO A 134 11.89 -22.48 6.39
C PRO A 134 10.67 -23.29 5.94
N ASP A 135 9.55 -22.63 5.68
CA ASP A 135 8.32 -23.21 5.16
C ASP A 135 7.39 -22.16 4.55
N TYR A 136 6.29 -22.63 3.99
CA TYR A 136 5.19 -21.82 3.48
C TYR A 136 3.86 -22.58 3.61
N LEU A 137 2.78 -21.83 3.72
CA LEU A 137 1.41 -22.33 3.81
C LEU A 137 0.90 -22.76 2.43
N VAL A 138 0.18 -23.89 2.39
CA VAL A 138 -0.57 -24.35 1.22
C VAL A 138 -2.00 -24.67 1.64
N GLU A 139 -2.97 -24.05 1.00
CA GLU A 139 -4.40 -24.23 1.30
C GLU A 139 -5.17 -24.76 0.11
N ALA A 140 -6.30 -25.42 0.38
CA ALA A 140 -7.27 -25.76 -0.65
C ALA A 140 -8.13 -24.52 -0.98
N GLY A 141 -7.89 -23.91 -2.13
CA GLY A 141 -8.74 -22.88 -2.70
C GLY A 141 -9.89 -23.46 -3.55
N LYS A 142 -10.85 -22.59 -3.91
CA LYS A 142 -12.01 -22.97 -4.73
C LYS A 142 -11.64 -23.57 -6.10
N ASN A 143 -10.51 -23.14 -6.67
CA ASN A 143 -10.06 -23.52 -8.02
C ASN A 143 -8.76 -24.34 -8.01
N GLY A 144 -8.36 -24.88 -6.86
CA GLY A 144 -7.09 -25.60 -6.71
C GLY A 144 -6.33 -25.19 -5.47
N LYS A 145 -5.05 -25.57 -5.37
CA LYS A 145 -4.21 -25.20 -4.23
C LYS A 145 -3.75 -23.75 -4.35
N ILE A 146 -3.80 -23.02 -3.25
CA ILE A 146 -3.17 -21.69 -3.10
C ILE A 146 -1.90 -21.90 -2.29
N THR A 147 -0.78 -21.41 -2.81
CA THR A 147 0.55 -21.53 -2.19
C THR A 147 1.02 -20.14 -1.78
N TYR A 148 1.28 -19.93 -0.49
CA TYR A 148 1.74 -18.66 0.08
C TYR A 148 3.27 -18.65 0.24
N ASP A 149 3.98 -18.86 -0.87
CA ASP A 149 5.45 -18.85 -0.91
C ASP A 149 6.02 -17.43 -1.02
N THR A 150 7.31 -17.31 -1.32
CA THR A 150 8.01 -16.02 -1.39
C THR A 150 7.98 -15.36 -2.76
N PHE A 151 7.31 -15.94 -3.76
CA PHE A 151 7.32 -15.41 -5.12
C PHE A 151 6.84 -13.96 -5.16
N ASP A 152 5.64 -13.69 -4.63
CA ASP A 152 5.09 -12.34 -4.65
C ASP A 152 5.73 -11.40 -3.60
N ALA A 153 6.31 -11.96 -2.54
CA ALA A 153 7.07 -11.18 -1.56
C ALA A 153 8.34 -10.54 -2.17
N SER A 154 8.90 -11.15 -3.22
CA SER A 154 10.02 -10.59 -4.00
C SER A 154 9.62 -9.95 -5.33
N HIS A 155 8.36 -10.13 -5.77
CA HIS A 155 7.81 -9.62 -7.05
C HIS A 155 6.56 -8.74 -6.83
N PHE A 156 6.54 -8.00 -5.73
CA PHE A 156 5.40 -7.21 -5.30
C PHE A 156 5.02 -6.09 -6.31
N TYR A 157 5.98 -5.64 -7.11
CA TYR A 157 5.80 -4.60 -8.13
C TYR A 157 5.99 -5.14 -9.55
N CYS A 158 5.26 -4.55 -10.50
CA CYS A 158 5.59 -4.61 -11.92
C CYS A 158 5.88 -3.20 -12.47
N TYR A 159 6.76 -3.11 -13.45
CA TYR A 159 7.10 -1.84 -14.09
C TYR A 159 6.43 -1.73 -15.46
N CYS A 160 5.72 -0.61 -15.69
CA CYS A 160 5.14 -0.27 -16.98
C CYS A 160 6.07 0.66 -17.76
N ASN A 161 6.70 0.15 -18.83
CA ASN A 161 7.66 0.91 -19.63
C ASN A 161 7.05 2.13 -20.36
N GLU A 162 5.74 2.13 -20.65
CA GLU A 162 5.10 3.19 -21.46
C GLU A 162 4.89 4.50 -20.70
N VAL A 163 4.80 4.40 -19.38
CA VAL A 163 4.44 5.51 -18.48
C VAL A 163 5.41 5.70 -17.34
N ASP A 164 6.43 4.84 -17.25
CA ASP A 164 7.46 4.91 -16.23
C ASP A 164 6.87 4.81 -14.80
N VAL A 165 5.90 3.92 -14.60
CA VAL A 165 5.22 3.72 -13.31
C VAL A 165 5.45 2.30 -12.78
N GLN A 166 5.73 2.20 -11.47
CA GLN A 166 5.69 0.94 -10.73
C GLN A 166 4.26 0.69 -10.25
N LEU A 167 3.65 -0.38 -10.75
CA LEU A 167 2.33 -0.82 -10.36
C LEU A 167 2.43 -1.88 -9.26
N PHE A 168 1.58 -1.74 -8.26
CA PHE A 168 1.44 -2.75 -7.22
C PHE A 168 0.63 -3.94 -7.77
N LYS A 169 1.18 -5.16 -7.65
CA LYS A 169 0.48 -6.37 -8.04
C LYS A 169 -0.69 -6.65 -7.08
N TYR A 170 -1.92 -6.39 -7.52
CA TYR A 170 -3.09 -6.49 -6.63
C TYR A 170 -3.31 -7.83 -5.97
N ASN A 171 -3.11 -8.87 -6.77
CA ASN A 171 -3.27 -10.24 -6.37
C ASN A 171 -1.99 -10.80 -5.76
N ALA A 172 -1.03 -9.94 -5.38
CA ALA A 172 0.16 -10.36 -4.66
C ALA A 172 -0.27 -11.02 -3.36
N ILE A 173 0.00 -12.31 -3.26
CA ILE A 173 -0.20 -13.06 -2.03
C ILE A 173 1.05 -12.92 -1.16
N PRO A 174 0.91 -12.69 0.15
CA PRO A 174 2.07 -12.61 1.02
C PRO A 174 2.73 -13.99 1.13
N TRP A 175 3.99 -14.02 1.54
CA TRP A 175 4.52 -15.22 2.17
C TRP A 175 3.76 -15.46 3.47
N ALA A 176 3.34 -16.70 3.71
CA ALA A 176 2.68 -17.07 4.95
C ALA A 176 3.16 -18.42 5.50
N THR A 177 3.14 -18.55 6.84
CA THR A 177 3.37 -19.81 7.54
C THR A 177 2.36 -20.00 8.67
N SER A 178 1.79 -21.20 8.77
CA SER A 178 0.90 -21.60 9.89
C SER A 178 1.67 -22.15 11.10
N LYS A 179 2.99 -22.34 10.96
CA LYS A 179 3.83 -22.84 12.04
C LYS A 179 4.08 -21.74 13.07
N GLU A 180 4.48 -22.16 14.26
CA GLU A 180 4.86 -21.25 15.33
C GLU A 180 6.13 -20.48 14.95
N PRO A 181 6.06 -19.14 14.78
CA PRO A 181 7.12 -18.41 14.08
C PRO A 181 8.32 -18.04 14.96
N GLY A 182 8.24 -18.19 16.28
CA GLY A 182 9.36 -17.87 17.17
C GLY A 182 10.65 -18.59 16.78
N ASN A 183 11.74 -17.84 16.65
CA ASN A 183 13.07 -18.28 16.21
C ASN A 183 13.17 -18.75 14.75
N MET A 184 12.13 -18.58 13.93
CA MET A 184 12.25 -18.81 12.49
C MET A 184 13.25 -17.84 11.87
N LYS A 185 14.04 -18.36 10.91
CA LYS A 185 15.05 -17.60 10.18
C LYS A 185 14.66 -17.48 8.73
N ILE A 186 14.63 -16.25 8.23
CA ILE A 186 14.40 -15.91 6.82
C ILE A 186 15.73 -15.38 6.29
N GLU A 187 16.24 -15.98 5.22
CA GLU A 187 17.44 -15.50 4.54
C GLU A 187 17.01 -14.66 3.32
N VAL A 188 17.61 -13.49 3.18
CA VAL A 188 17.34 -12.57 2.08
C VAL A 188 18.66 -12.29 1.37
N ASN A 189 18.70 -12.67 0.10
CA ASN A 189 19.84 -12.46 -0.78
C ASN A 189 19.51 -11.34 -1.76
N LEU A 190 20.10 -10.18 -1.55
CA LEU A 190 19.90 -8.96 -2.33
C LEU A 190 20.84 -8.99 -3.54
N HIS A 191 20.36 -8.52 -4.69
CA HIS A 191 21.14 -8.47 -5.93
C HIS A 191 22.43 -7.63 -5.76
N ASP A 192 22.29 -6.48 -5.09
CA ASP A 192 23.37 -5.51 -4.85
C ASP A 192 23.56 -5.24 -3.36
N LYS A 193 24.78 -4.81 -2.99
CA LYS A 193 25.07 -4.43 -1.61
C LYS A 193 24.28 -3.18 -1.22
N THR A 194 23.50 -3.27 -0.15
CA THR A 194 22.69 -2.17 0.37
C THR A 194 22.79 -2.12 1.88
N ASN A 195 22.56 -0.93 2.43
CA ASN A 195 22.45 -0.68 3.87
C ASN A 195 20.97 -0.48 4.29
N SER A 196 20.03 -0.96 3.50
CA SER A 196 18.60 -0.80 3.76
C SER A 196 17.83 -2.07 3.40
N LEU A 197 17.08 -2.57 4.37
CA LEU A 197 16.12 -3.66 4.24
C LEU A 197 14.72 -3.08 4.46
N VAL A 198 13.80 -3.33 3.55
CA VAL A 198 12.42 -2.84 3.62
C VAL A 198 11.46 -4.01 3.72
N ILE A 199 10.51 -3.92 4.64
CA ILE A 199 9.50 -4.95 4.88
C ILE A 199 8.12 -4.29 4.85
N LEU A 200 7.21 -4.86 4.06
CA LEU A 200 5.77 -4.61 4.19
C LEU A 200 5.16 -5.76 4.99
N ASN A 201 4.84 -5.48 6.24
CA ASN A 201 4.46 -6.48 7.24
C ASN A 201 2.97 -6.87 7.12
N GLY A 202 2.63 -8.12 7.44
CA GLY A 202 1.25 -8.63 7.46
C GLY A 202 0.68 -9.00 6.09
N TYR A 203 -0.62 -9.37 6.07
CA TYR A 203 -1.37 -9.58 4.84
C TYR A 203 -2.00 -8.26 4.41
N VAL A 204 -1.46 -7.62 3.37
CA VAL A 204 -1.84 -6.26 2.97
C VAL A 204 -2.67 -6.31 1.69
N HIS A 205 -3.99 -6.19 1.85
CA HIS A 205 -4.92 -6.20 0.73
C HIS A 205 -5.93 -5.04 0.82
N PRO A 206 -5.97 -4.13 -0.17
CA PRO A 206 -6.82 -2.93 -0.12
C PRO A 206 -8.33 -3.18 -0.01
N ASP A 207 -8.89 -4.19 -0.70
CA ASP A 207 -10.32 -4.55 -0.52
C ASP A 207 -10.58 -5.41 0.73
N LYS A 208 -9.57 -6.10 1.25
CA LYS A 208 -9.68 -7.03 2.38
C LYS A 208 -8.81 -6.57 3.54
N ARG A 209 -8.91 -5.29 3.90
CA ARG A 209 -8.05 -4.63 4.90
C ARG A 209 -7.99 -5.35 6.24
N TYR A 210 -9.12 -5.96 6.63
CA TYR A 210 -9.23 -6.78 7.83
C TYR A 210 -8.22 -7.94 7.90
N LEU A 211 -7.69 -8.40 6.76
CA LEU A 211 -6.69 -9.47 6.72
C LEU A 211 -5.39 -9.10 7.45
N TYR A 212 -5.07 -7.82 7.56
CA TYR A 212 -3.88 -7.37 8.29
C TYR A 212 -3.98 -7.70 9.78
N LYS A 213 -5.10 -7.38 10.43
CA LYS A 213 -5.34 -7.73 11.84
C LYS A 213 -5.80 -9.16 12.05
N ALA A 214 -6.37 -9.79 11.03
CA ALA A 214 -6.82 -11.17 11.10
C ALA A 214 -5.67 -12.17 11.19
N ASN A 215 -4.53 -11.88 10.58
CA ASN A 215 -3.35 -12.74 10.58
C ASN A 215 -2.31 -12.25 11.61
N ARG A 216 -1.37 -13.15 11.94
CA ARG A 216 -0.17 -12.78 12.68
C ARG A 216 0.73 -11.94 11.78
N ARG A 217 1.52 -11.08 12.41
CA ARG A 217 2.42 -10.12 11.74
C ARG A 217 3.63 -9.87 12.64
N LEU A 218 4.75 -9.50 12.03
CA LEU A 218 6.00 -9.28 12.76
C LEU A 218 5.81 -8.18 13.80
N LYS A 219 6.41 -8.37 14.99
CA LYS A 219 6.44 -7.36 16.04
C LYS A 219 7.87 -6.99 16.39
N LYS A 220 8.74 -7.99 16.47
CA LYS A 220 10.16 -7.80 16.74
C LYS A 220 10.98 -8.83 15.98
N ILE A 221 12.02 -8.37 15.32
CA ILE A 221 12.99 -9.23 14.64
C ILE A 221 14.41 -8.86 15.02
N LYS A 222 15.31 -9.81 14.81
CA LYS A 222 16.75 -9.58 14.81
C LYS A 222 17.27 -9.72 13.39
N VAL A 223 18.06 -8.75 12.94
CA VAL A 223 18.71 -8.77 11.63
C VAL A 223 20.22 -8.91 11.83
N THR A 224 20.79 -9.92 11.18
CA THR A 224 22.23 -10.18 11.12
C THR A 224 22.66 -10.34 9.66
N SER A 225 23.95 -10.32 9.39
CA SER A 225 24.51 -10.68 8.09
C SER A 225 25.64 -11.69 8.27
N PRO A 226 25.81 -12.68 7.37
CA PRO A 226 27.02 -13.50 7.36
C PRO A 226 28.25 -12.73 6.83
N GLU A 227 28.06 -11.60 6.15
CA GLU A 227 29.14 -10.76 5.60
C GLU A 227 29.69 -9.73 6.61
N SER A 228 29.01 -9.54 7.75
CA SER A 228 29.33 -8.51 8.73
C SER A 228 29.00 -8.99 10.14
N ASN A 229 29.62 -8.39 11.16
CA ASN A 229 29.39 -8.76 12.56
C ASN A 229 28.21 -8.00 13.20
N PHE A 230 27.44 -7.25 12.42
CA PHE A 230 26.30 -6.52 12.99
C PHE A 230 25.17 -7.47 13.42
N SER A 231 24.49 -7.06 14.49
CA SER A 231 23.28 -7.69 15.00
C SER A 231 22.39 -6.60 15.54
N ILE A 232 21.30 -6.29 14.83
CA ILE A 232 20.36 -5.23 15.21
C ILE A 232 18.99 -5.82 15.52
N ILE A 233 18.28 -5.20 16.46
CA ILE A 233 16.88 -5.50 16.75
C ILE A 233 16.02 -4.42 16.10
N SER A 234 14.93 -4.83 15.46
CA SER A 234 13.95 -3.90 14.90
C SER A 234 12.56 -4.26 15.41
N ASP A 235 11.88 -3.24 15.95
CA ASP A 235 10.48 -3.30 16.35
C ASP A 235 9.59 -2.79 15.21
N PHE A 236 8.42 -3.41 15.06
CA PHE A 236 7.41 -3.04 14.08
C PHE A 236 6.22 -2.40 14.77
N GLU A 237 5.79 -1.27 14.23
CA GLU A 237 4.50 -0.70 14.56
C GLU A 237 3.38 -1.60 14.06
N ASP A 238 2.26 -1.58 14.78
CA ASP A 238 1.08 -2.37 14.43
C ASP A 238 0.20 -1.66 13.39
N VAL A 239 0.81 -1.23 12.29
CA VAL A 239 0.21 -0.47 11.19
C VAL A 239 0.71 -0.94 9.81
N VAL A 240 -0.07 -0.68 8.77
CA VAL A 240 0.26 -0.97 7.37
C VAL A 240 1.11 0.15 6.80
N HIS A 241 2.42 -0.08 6.71
CA HIS A 241 3.39 0.83 6.12
C HIS A 241 4.66 0.07 5.68
N PHE A 242 5.49 0.72 4.87
CA PHE A 242 6.80 0.19 4.48
C PHE A 242 7.83 0.52 5.55
N HIS A 243 8.24 -0.50 6.31
CA HIS A 243 9.19 -0.34 7.40
C HIS A 243 10.63 -0.44 6.89
N GLU A 244 11.41 0.62 7.08
CA GLU A 244 12.85 0.65 6.72
C GLU A 244 13.70 0.23 7.91
N ILE A 245 14.57 -0.75 7.69
CA ILE A 245 15.62 -1.14 8.63
C ILE A 245 16.95 -0.71 8.05
N LYS A 246 17.54 0.32 8.65
CA LYS A 246 18.87 0.82 8.29
C LYS A 246 19.92 -0.14 8.84
N LEU A 247 20.63 -0.82 7.94
CA LEU A 247 21.73 -1.71 8.27
C LEU A 247 23.00 -0.88 8.55
N PRO A 248 23.84 -1.25 9.54
CA PRO A 248 25.07 -0.52 9.83
C PRO A 248 26.10 -0.52 8.68
N GLU A 249 26.06 -1.54 7.83
CA GLU A 249 26.99 -1.75 6.73
C GLU A 249 26.24 -2.19 5.47
N LYS A 250 26.84 -1.96 4.30
CA LYS A 250 26.28 -2.44 3.02
C LYS A 250 26.58 -3.93 2.83
N VAL A 251 25.54 -4.75 2.78
CA VAL A 251 25.63 -6.22 2.62
C VAL A 251 24.70 -6.70 1.50
N LYS A 252 24.98 -7.88 0.94
CA LYS A 252 24.07 -8.57 0.01
C LYS A 252 23.18 -9.56 0.74
N THR A 253 23.68 -10.24 1.75
CA THR A 253 22.92 -11.25 2.49
C THR A 253 22.56 -10.76 3.88
N VAL A 254 21.29 -10.91 4.24
CA VAL A 254 20.81 -10.72 5.61
C VAL A 254 20.01 -11.93 6.07
N VAL A 255 20.08 -12.20 7.37
CA VAL A 255 19.28 -13.21 8.06
C VAL A 255 18.39 -12.49 9.06
N ILE A 256 17.08 -12.68 8.91
CA ILE A 256 16.03 -12.17 9.78
C ILE A 256 15.59 -13.30 10.70
N GLU A 257 15.75 -13.13 12.00
CA GLU A 257 15.24 -14.03 13.03
C GLU A 257 14.00 -13.40 13.68
N ILE A 258 12.88 -14.13 13.69
CA ILE A 258 11.62 -13.67 14.29
C ILE A 258 11.69 -13.85 15.81
N LEU A 259 11.63 -12.75 16.56
CA LEU A 259 11.71 -12.75 18.02
C LEU A 259 10.35 -12.63 18.70
N ASP A 260 9.45 -11.85 18.11
CA ASP A 260 8.09 -11.64 18.61
C ASP A 260 7.17 -11.29 17.44
N TYR A 261 5.88 -11.58 17.60
CA TYR A 261 4.86 -11.32 16.59
C TYR A 261 3.55 -10.88 17.25
N TYR A 262 2.78 -10.05 16.57
CA TYR A 262 1.43 -9.73 17.00
C TYR A 262 0.52 -10.91 16.67
N GLU A 263 -0.33 -11.30 17.63
CA GLU A 263 -1.36 -12.31 17.38
C GLU A 263 -2.43 -11.79 16.42
N GLY A 264 -2.89 -12.67 15.53
CA GLY A 264 -4.02 -12.41 14.66
C GLY A 264 -5.33 -12.55 15.43
N ASN A 265 -6.33 -11.74 15.09
CA ASN A 265 -7.65 -11.83 15.73
C ASN A 265 -8.48 -13.05 15.25
N LYS A 266 -8.01 -13.76 14.22
CA LYS A 266 -8.74 -14.88 13.61
C LYS A 266 -7.85 -16.05 13.19
N TYR A 267 -6.74 -15.76 12.52
CA TYR A 267 -5.85 -16.75 11.93
C TYR A 267 -4.51 -16.79 12.67
N LYS A 268 -3.90 -17.97 12.69
CA LYS A 268 -2.60 -18.20 13.33
C LYS A 268 -1.44 -18.16 12.34
N ASP A 269 -1.71 -17.71 11.13
CA ASP A 269 -0.73 -17.63 10.06
C ASP A 269 0.04 -16.33 10.18
N LEU A 270 1.37 -16.40 10.20
CA LEU A 270 2.23 -15.23 10.07
C LEU A 270 2.33 -14.86 8.59
N CYS A 271 2.03 -13.60 8.27
CA CYS A 271 2.13 -13.10 6.90
C CYS A 271 3.17 -11.98 6.78
N VAL A 272 3.91 -11.97 5.67
CA VAL A 272 4.75 -10.84 5.24
C VAL A 272 4.49 -10.59 3.76
N GLN A 273 4.05 -9.38 3.44
CA GLN A 273 3.64 -9.02 2.10
C GLN A 273 4.83 -8.79 1.17
N MET A 274 5.90 -8.16 1.66
CA MET A 274 7.07 -7.84 0.85
C MET A 274 8.33 -7.84 1.72
N ILE A 275 9.44 -8.34 1.15
CA ILE A 275 10.78 -8.16 1.69
C ILE A 275 11.68 -7.72 0.54
N GLY A 276 12.43 -6.63 0.72
CA GLY A 276 13.31 -6.12 -0.32
C GLY A 276 14.29 -5.08 0.21
N LYS A 277 14.83 -4.26 -0.69
CA LYS A 277 15.67 -3.10 -0.34
C LYS A 277 14.87 -1.82 -0.53
N ARG A 278 15.35 -0.71 0.03
CA ARG A 278 14.84 0.60 -0.37
C ARG A 278 15.05 0.76 -1.86
N ASN A 279 13.95 0.90 -2.61
CA ASN A 279 14.05 1.29 -4.01
C ASN A 279 14.72 2.67 -4.07
N TYR A 280 15.88 2.70 -4.71
CA TYR A 280 16.38 3.91 -5.33
C TYR A 280 15.45 4.14 -6.52
N VAL A 281 14.43 4.99 -6.36
CA VAL A 281 13.62 5.45 -7.49
C VAL A 281 14.57 6.24 -8.38
N ASP A 282 15.15 5.58 -9.37
CA ASP A 282 15.79 6.27 -10.47
C ASP A 282 15.76 5.41 -11.72
N ILE A 283 14.88 5.79 -12.64
CA ILE A 283 15.15 5.53 -14.05
C ILE A 283 15.25 6.86 -14.83
N PHE A 284 14.67 8.00 -14.38
CA PHE A 284 14.90 9.33 -15.00
C PHE A 284 14.81 10.61 -14.12
N ASN A 285 15.24 10.62 -12.85
CA ASN A 285 15.16 11.79 -11.93
C ASN A 285 13.75 12.07 -11.35
N TYR A 286 13.26 11.20 -10.47
CA TYR A 286 12.31 11.63 -9.44
C TYR A 286 13.04 11.78 -8.11
N GLU A 287 13.83 12.86 -8.01
CA GLU A 287 14.25 13.36 -6.71
C GLU A 287 13.00 13.85 -5.97
N PHE A 288 12.37 12.98 -5.18
CA PHE A 288 11.32 13.37 -4.23
C PHE A 288 11.78 14.52 -3.30
N ASP A 289 13.10 14.71 -3.14
CA ASP A 289 13.67 15.74 -2.27
C ASP A 289 13.88 17.10 -2.96
N SER A 290 13.73 17.24 -4.29
CA SER A 290 13.99 18.51 -5.00
C SER A 290 12.79 19.10 -5.77
N LEU A 291 11.61 18.49 -5.69
CA LEU A 291 10.42 18.97 -6.39
C LEU A 291 9.81 20.17 -5.64
N SER A 292 9.87 21.36 -6.24
CA SER A 292 9.22 22.58 -5.71
C SER A 292 7.73 22.61 -6.02
N PHE A 293 6.95 23.33 -5.19
CA PHE A 293 5.52 23.61 -5.41
C PHE A 293 5.20 24.19 -6.80
N ASP A 294 6.19 24.80 -7.47
CA ASP A 294 6.05 25.41 -8.79
C ASP A 294 5.73 24.38 -9.89
N ARG A 295 6.13 23.12 -9.71
CA ARG A 295 5.77 22.03 -10.63
C ARG A 295 4.33 21.58 -10.46
N LEU A 296 3.85 21.49 -9.21
CA LEU A 296 2.47 21.12 -8.88
C LEU A 296 1.44 22.11 -9.46
N SER A 297 1.77 23.40 -9.43
CA SER A 297 0.92 24.45 -10.01
C SER A 297 1.13 24.65 -11.51
N TYR A 298 2.26 24.16 -12.08
CA TYR A 298 2.77 24.39 -13.44
C TYR A 298 2.31 25.73 -14.03
N LYS A 299 2.99 26.82 -13.67
CA LYS A 299 2.68 28.19 -14.13
C LYS A 299 1.22 28.62 -13.85
N GLY A 300 0.61 28.11 -12.78
CA GLY A 300 -0.78 28.42 -12.39
C GLY A 300 -1.85 27.73 -13.23
N ARG A 301 -1.50 26.70 -14.02
CA ARG A 301 -2.49 25.89 -14.77
C ARG A 301 -3.38 25.08 -13.85
N TYR A 302 -2.86 24.65 -12.70
CA TYR A 302 -3.58 23.82 -11.75
C TYR A 302 -4.06 24.66 -10.57
N LYS A 303 -5.29 24.39 -10.13
CA LYS A 303 -5.94 25.08 -9.01
C LYS A 303 -5.72 24.32 -7.72
N GLU A 304 -5.36 25.03 -6.65
CA GLU A 304 -5.35 24.44 -5.32
C GLU A 304 -6.78 24.04 -4.93
N TYR A 305 -6.97 22.78 -4.53
CA TYR A 305 -8.21 22.31 -3.94
C TYR A 305 -8.26 22.74 -2.47
N LYS A 306 -9.31 23.46 -2.10
CA LYS A 306 -9.57 23.89 -0.73
C LYS A 306 -10.81 23.16 -0.23
N ASP A 307 -10.65 22.50 0.92
CA ASP A 307 -11.72 21.77 1.62
C ASP A 307 -12.89 22.70 1.98
#